data_AF-A0A947M5M4-F1
#
_entry.id   AF-A0A947M5M4-F1
#
_cell.length_a   1.000
_cell.length_b   1.000
_cell.length_c   1.000
_cell.angle_alpha   90.00
_cell.angle_beta   90.00
_cell.angle_gamma   90.00
#
_symmetry.space_group_name_H-M   'P 1'
#
loop_
_entity.id
_entity.type
_entity.pdbx_description
1 polymer ?
#
loop_
_entity_poly.entity_id
_entity_poly.type
_entity_poly.pdbx_seq_one_letter_code
_entity_poly.pdbx_strand_id
1 'polypeptide(L)'
;EIQSYIRELHDYIVEYPQPLEAFAHAWADVTMDIIDFAARYPADCHMLKYEDLAANPDAEMKRITDFLGLPASAMNADSVLGKKSVDGIGDWKSYKKIKVETGSVNRWQSLPAAAIDRLAPIVAETLAAAGYPALDTGSAEDAQRRRELAQMMMKAREV
;
A
#
# COMPACT_ATOMS: atom_id res chain seq x y z
N GLU A 1 -22.90 -13.13 -5.79
CA GLU A 1 -22.40 -13.34 -4.43
C GLU A 1 -21.47 -12.20 -4.07
N ILE A 2 -21.80 -11.38 -3.07
CA ILE A 2 -20.84 -10.39 -2.56
C ILE A 2 -19.88 -11.18 -1.68
N GLN A 3 -18.63 -11.31 -2.12
CA GLN A 3 -17.55 -11.85 -1.30
C GLN A 3 -17.53 -11.09 0.03
N SER A 4 -17.62 -11.83 1.14
CA SER A 4 -17.46 -11.30 2.49
C SER A 4 -16.12 -10.56 2.59
N TYR A 5 -16.14 -9.23 2.61
CA TYR A 5 -14.97 -8.43 2.96
C TYR A 5 -14.76 -8.43 4.48
N ILE A 6 -13.56 -8.06 4.92
CA ILE A 6 -13.23 -7.95 6.36
C ILE A 6 -14.09 -6.87 7.02
N ARG A 7 -14.60 -7.13 8.23
CA ARG A 7 -15.61 -6.28 8.90
C ARG A 7 -15.14 -4.83 9.06
N GLU A 8 -13.84 -4.65 9.27
CA GLU A 8 -13.17 -3.36 9.46
C GLU A 8 -13.30 -2.44 8.24
N LEU A 9 -13.54 -3.00 7.04
CA LEU A 9 -13.79 -2.23 5.83
C LEU A 9 -15.26 -1.87 5.61
N HIS A 10 -16.18 -2.37 6.46
CA HIS A 10 -17.61 -2.22 6.23
C HIS A 10 -18.03 -0.75 6.16
N ASP A 11 -17.60 0.04 7.15
CA ASP A 11 -18.00 1.44 7.25
C ASP A 11 -17.50 2.24 6.04
N TYR A 12 -16.26 2.02 5.61
CA TYR A 12 -15.71 2.63 4.40
C TYR A 12 -16.44 2.20 3.12
N ILE A 13 -16.81 0.93 3.00
CA ILE A 13 -17.51 0.42 1.80
C ILE A 13 -18.94 0.99 1.73
N VAL A 14 -19.58 1.20 2.88
CA VAL A 14 -20.91 1.81 2.95
C VAL A 14 -20.83 3.31 2.64
N GLU A 15 -19.81 3.99 3.14
CA GLU A 15 -19.64 5.45 2.97
C GLU A 15 -19.17 5.82 1.56
N TYR A 16 -18.21 5.09 0.99
CA TYR A 16 -17.59 5.40 -0.30
C TYR A 16 -18.07 4.43 -1.39
N PRO A 17 -18.88 4.90 -2.37
CA PRO A 17 -19.49 4.02 -3.38
C PRO A 17 -18.48 3.45 -4.38
N GLN A 18 -17.26 4.02 -4.45
CA GLN A 18 -16.16 3.51 -5.28
C GLN A 18 -15.23 2.66 -4.42
N PRO A 19 -15.07 1.34 -4.70
CA PRO A 19 -14.29 0.44 -3.86
C PRO A 19 -12.83 0.87 -3.64
N LEU A 20 -12.18 1.44 -4.66
CA LEU A 20 -10.80 1.92 -4.53
C LEU A 20 -10.69 3.14 -3.60
N GLU A 21 -11.71 4.00 -3.57
CA GLU A 21 -11.75 5.15 -2.65
C GLU A 21 -11.98 4.67 -1.22
N ALA A 22 -12.90 3.72 -1.02
CA ALA A 22 -13.12 3.07 0.28
C ALA A 22 -11.81 2.47 0.83
N PHE A 23 -11.05 1.74 0.00
CA PHE A 23 -9.78 1.14 0.40
C PHE A 23 -8.68 2.18 0.62
N ALA A 24 -8.66 3.27 -0.15
CA ALA A 24 -7.70 4.35 0.06
C ALA A 24 -7.93 5.07 1.39
N HIS A 25 -9.19 5.36 1.75
CA HIS A 25 -9.55 5.92 3.05
C HIS A 25 -9.19 4.97 4.19
N ALA A 26 -9.59 3.70 4.09
CA ALA A 26 -9.27 2.71 5.10
C ALA A 26 -7.74 2.55 5.29
N TRP A 27 -6.98 2.55 4.20
CA TRP A 27 -5.52 2.50 4.27
C TRP A 27 -4.93 3.77 4.89
N ALA A 28 -5.43 4.95 4.52
CA ALA A 28 -4.94 6.24 5.02
C ALA A 28 -5.11 6.32 6.54
N ASP A 29 -6.31 6.03 7.05
CA ASP A 29 -6.65 6.13 8.46
C ASP A 29 -5.85 5.14 9.31
N VAL A 30 -5.86 3.86 8.93
CA VAL A 30 -5.12 2.82 9.67
C VAL A 30 -3.61 3.08 9.66
N THR A 31 -3.08 3.54 8.53
CA THR A 31 -1.64 3.82 8.41
C THR A 31 -1.25 5.04 9.25
N MET A 32 -2.07 6.10 9.27
CA MET A 32 -1.83 7.24 10.15
C MET A 32 -1.89 6.87 11.62
N ASP A 33 -2.86 6.06 12.04
CA ASP A 33 -2.94 5.55 13.42
C ASP A 33 -1.67 4.78 13.82
N ILE A 34 -1.13 3.95 12.92
CA ILE A 34 0.12 3.20 13.13
C ILE A 34 1.31 4.16 13.22
N ILE A 35 1.40 5.14 12.32
CA ILE A 35 2.48 6.15 12.33
C ILE A 35 2.46 6.95 13.62
N ASP A 36 1.28 7.42 14.04
CA ASP A 36 1.08 8.18 15.28
C ASP A 36 1.38 7.34 16.52
N PHE A 37 1.05 6.05 16.49
CA PHE A 37 1.46 5.12 17.54
C PHE A 37 2.99 4.97 17.59
N ALA A 38 3.64 4.71 16.44
CA ALA A 38 5.08 4.55 16.37
C ALA A 38 5.83 5.82 16.82
N ALA A 39 5.32 7.00 16.49
CA ALA A 39 5.87 8.28 16.92
C ALA A 39 5.80 8.47 18.44
N ARG A 40 4.76 7.92 19.11
CA ARG A 40 4.62 7.97 20.58
C ARG A 40 5.52 6.96 21.30
N TYR A 41 5.87 5.85 20.65
CA TYR A 41 6.65 4.76 21.23
C TYR A 41 7.85 4.37 20.35
N PRO A 42 8.79 5.30 20.08
CA PRO A 42 9.86 5.08 19.10
C PRO A 42 10.89 4.01 19.52
N ALA A 43 10.99 3.69 20.81
CA ALA A 43 11.86 2.63 21.30
C ALA A 43 11.23 1.23 21.11
N ASP A 44 9.90 1.16 21.03
CA ASP A 44 9.14 -0.09 20.97
C ASP A 44 8.60 -0.38 19.56
N CYS A 45 8.84 0.52 18.60
CA CYS A 45 8.37 0.40 17.23
C CYS A 45 9.52 0.46 16.22
N HIS A 46 9.52 -0.47 15.27
CA HIS A 46 10.41 -0.46 14.11
C HIS A 46 9.59 -0.35 12.82
N MET A 47 9.63 0.83 12.20
CA MET A 47 8.96 1.07 10.93
C MET A 47 9.81 0.53 9.78
N LEU A 48 9.19 -0.30 8.94
CA LEU A 48 9.83 -0.93 7.79
C LEU A 48 8.98 -0.71 6.54
N LYS A 49 9.59 -0.20 5.46
CA LYS A 49 8.92 -0.12 4.17
C LYS A 49 9.06 -1.43 3.42
N TYR A 50 7.96 -1.86 2.81
CA TYR A 50 7.95 -3.06 1.97
C TYR A 50 8.97 -2.96 0.83
N GLU A 51 9.09 -1.78 0.21
CA GLU A 51 10.01 -1.54 -0.90
C GLU A 51 11.47 -1.67 -0.49
N ASP A 52 11.83 -1.20 0.70
CA ASP A 52 13.19 -1.29 1.22
C ASP A 52 13.55 -2.75 1.52
N LEU A 53 12.62 -3.50 2.14
CA LEU A 53 12.79 -4.95 2.39
C LEU A 53 12.91 -5.73 1.08
N ALA A 54 12.11 -5.39 0.07
CA ALA A 54 12.16 -6.05 -1.23
C ALA A 54 13.46 -5.76 -1.98
N ALA A 55 13.98 -4.53 -1.86
CA ALA A 55 15.21 -4.11 -2.51
C ALA A 55 16.47 -4.66 -1.83
N ASN A 56 16.50 -4.64 -0.48
CA ASN A 56 17.67 -4.99 0.32
C ASN A 56 17.30 -5.90 1.50
N PRO A 57 16.83 -7.13 1.26
CA PRO A 57 16.29 -7.99 2.30
C PRO A 57 17.30 -8.24 3.43
N ASP A 58 18.56 -8.54 3.11
CA ASP A 58 19.57 -8.83 4.14
C ASP A 58 19.85 -7.61 5.05
N ALA A 59 19.85 -6.40 4.48
CA ALA A 59 20.09 -5.18 5.24
C ALA A 59 18.91 -4.87 6.18
N GLU A 60 17.68 -4.98 5.68
CA GLU A 60 16.49 -4.75 6.51
C GLU A 60 16.30 -5.85 7.55
N MET A 61 16.56 -7.11 7.21
CA MET A 61 16.54 -8.22 8.18
C MET A 61 17.53 -7.99 9.32
N LYS A 62 18.73 -7.47 9.02
CA LYS A 62 19.70 -7.10 10.06
C LYS A 62 19.14 -6.00 10.98
N ARG A 63 18.52 -4.96 10.42
CA ARG A 63 17.91 -3.88 11.22
C ARG A 63 16.81 -4.41 12.13
N ILE A 64 15.99 -5.33 11.64
CA ILE A 64 14.95 -6.00 12.43
C ILE A 64 15.58 -6.83 13.56
N THR A 65 16.59 -7.65 13.30
CA THR A 65 17.22 -8.46 14.36
C THR A 65 17.94 -7.59 15.39
N ASP A 66 18.60 -6.52 14.95
CA ASP A 66 19.25 -5.55 15.84
C ASP A 66 18.20 -4.89 16.76
N PHE A 67 17.06 -4.45 16.19
CA PHE A 67 15.96 -3.86 16.94
C PHE A 67 15.35 -4.84 17.96
N LEU A 68 15.19 -6.11 17.58
CA LEU A 68 14.66 -7.16 18.47
C LEU A 68 15.69 -7.68 19.49
N GLY A 69 16.96 -7.25 19.41
CA GLY A 69 18.04 -7.77 20.26
C GLY A 69 18.39 -9.24 19.96
N LEU A 70 18.13 -9.71 18.74
CA LEU A 70 18.40 -11.07 18.30
C LEU A 70 19.78 -11.17 17.62
N PRO A 71 20.45 -12.33 17.69
CA PRO A 71 21.70 -12.53 16.96
C PRO A 71 21.46 -12.46 15.45
N ALA A 72 22.43 -11.95 14.69
CA ALA A 72 22.33 -11.79 13.23
C ALA A 72 22.06 -13.12 12.48
N SER A 73 22.39 -14.26 13.08
CA SER A 73 22.10 -15.60 12.54
C SER A 73 20.66 -16.06 12.77
N ALA A 74 19.86 -15.34 13.57
CA ALA A 74 18.51 -15.75 13.94
C ALA A 74 17.53 -15.72 12.76
N MET A 75 17.73 -14.82 11.80
CA MET A 75 16.83 -14.69 10.65
C MET A 75 17.62 -14.49 9.35
N ASN A 76 17.36 -15.38 8.40
CA ASN A 76 17.74 -15.22 7.00
C ASN A 76 16.45 -15.31 6.17
N ALA A 77 16.16 -14.29 5.36
CA ALA A 77 14.90 -14.18 4.62
C ALA A 77 14.65 -15.39 3.70
N ASP A 78 15.68 -15.82 2.96
CA ASP A 78 15.61 -16.95 2.04
C ASP A 78 15.44 -18.28 2.81
N SER A 79 16.06 -18.41 3.99
CA SER A 79 15.88 -19.57 4.85
C SER A 79 14.46 -19.70 5.43
N VAL A 80 13.81 -18.57 5.74
CA VAL A 80 12.43 -18.55 6.25
C VAL A 80 11.44 -18.88 5.13
N LEU A 81 11.57 -18.27 3.96
CA LEU A 81 10.69 -18.52 2.81
C LEU A 81 10.87 -19.94 2.23
N GLY A 82 12.04 -20.54 2.39
CA GLY A 82 12.30 -21.94 2.01
C GLY A 82 11.60 -22.99 2.89
N LYS A 83 11.06 -22.61 4.07
CA LYS A 83 10.34 -23.53 4.95
C LYS A 83 8.90 -23.73 4.46
N LYS A 84 8.56 -24.96 4.08
CA LYS A 84 7.22 -25.36 3.61
C LYS A 84 6.15 -25.47 4.70
N SER A 85 6.54 -25.41 5.97
CA SER A 85 5.61 -25.43 7.10
C SER A 85 5.17 -24.02 7.43
N VAL A 86 3.90 -23.70 7.15
CA VAL A 86 3.29 -22.45 7.59
C VAL A 86 2.23 -22.82 8.62
N ASP A 87 2.58 -22.62 9.89
CA ASP A 87 1.60 -22.63 10.96
C ASP A 87 1.02 -21.21 11.07
N GLY A 88 -0.13 -20.94 10.43
CA GLY A 88 -0.82 -19.65 10.58
C GLY A 88 -1.78 -19.23 9.44
N ILE A 89 -2.50 -18.14 9.68
CA ILE A 89 -3.41 -17.46 8.74
C ILE A 89 -2.60 -16.47 7.88
N GLY A 90 -1.60 -16.96 7.13
CA GLY A 90 -0.79 -16.13 6.22
C GLY A 90 -1.39 -16.01 4.81
N ASP A 91 -0.83 -15.11 3.99
CA ASP A 91 -1.17 -15.02 2.56
C ASP A 91 -0.77 -16.32 1.85
N TRP A 92 -1.78 -17.06 1.39
CA TRP A 92 -1.59 -18.35 0.72
C TRP A 92 -0.76 -18.26 -0.57
N LYS A 93 -0.66 -17.07 -1.19
CA LYS A 93 0.20 -16.84 -2.36
C LYS A 93 1.68 -16.80 -2.00
N SER A 94 2.01 -16.41 -0.76
CA SER A 94 3.38 -16.37 -0.26
C SER A 94 3.97 -17.77 -0.09
N TYR A 95 3.14 -18.80 0.11
CA TYR A 95 3.58 -20.20 0.28
C TYR A 95 4.21 -20.83 -0.96
N LYS A 96 4.07 -20.18 -2.12
CA LYS A 96 4.69 -20.61 -3.38
C LYS A 96 6.02 -19.91 -3.65
N LYS A 97 6.39 -18.91 -2.84
CA LYS A 97 7.62 -18.15 -3.02
C LYS A 97 8.73 -18.71 -2.15
N ILE A 98 9.89 -18.89 -2.74
CA ILE A 98 11.11 -19.37 -2.06
C ILE A 98 12.12 -18.25 -1.83
N LYS A 99 11.83 -17.04 -2.33
CA LYS A 99 12.70 -15.86 -2.26
C LYS A 99 11.87 -14.58 -2.22
N VAL A 100 12.43 -13.52 -1.62
CA VAL A 100 11.92 -12.15 -1.76
C VAL A 100 12.06 -11.68 -3.20
N GLU A 101 10.99 -11.10 -3.76
CA GLU A 101 10.93 -10.64 -5.14
C GLU A 101 10.42 -9.20 -5.21
N THR A 102 10.99 -8.41 -6.12
CA THR A 102 10.60 -7.01 -6.33
C THR A 102 9.42 -6.86 -7.32
N GLY A 103 8.93 -7.94 -7.92
CA GLY A 103 7.92 -7.89 -8.99
C GLY A 103 6.53 -7.35 -8.60
N SER A 104 6.30 -7.07 -7.32
CA SER A 104 5.09 -6.37 -6.83
C SER A 104 5.32 -4.88 -6.56
N VAL A 105 6.57 -4.43 -6.49
CA VAL A 105 6.92 -3.02 -6.34
C VAL A 105 6.44 -2.26 -7.58
N ASN A 106 5.90 -1.06 -7.38
CA ASN A 106 5.38 -0.19 -8.44
C ASN A 106 4.19 -0.73 -9.25
N ARG A 107 3.57 -1.86 -8.89
CA ARG A 107 2.37 -2.37 -9.60
C ARG A 107 1.22 -1.37 -9.63
N TRP A 108 1.13 -0.49 -8.63
CA TRP A 108 0.13 0.57 -8.58
C TRP A 108 0.19 1.51 -9.79
N GLN A 109 1.35 1.63 -10.46
CA GLN A 109 1.50 2.45 -11.68
C GLN A 109 0.72 1.89 -12.87
N SER A 110 0.27 0.64 -12.81
CA SER A 110 -0.63 0.07 -13.82
C SER A 110 -2.08 0.54 -13.68
N LEU A 111 -2.43 1.25 -12.61
CA LEU A 111 -3.74 1.85 -12.46
C LEU A 111 -3.97 2.95 -13.52
N PRO A 112 -5.21 3.12 -14.01
CA PRO A 112 -5.52 4.23 -14.91
C PRO A 112 -5.19 5.57 -14.26
N ALA A 113 -4.64 6.52 -15.03
CA ALA A 113 -4.28 7.85 -14.53
C ALA A 113 -5.47 8.56 -13.84
N ALA A 114 -6.68 8.41 -14.36
CA ALA A 114 -7.89 8.96 -13.74
C ALA A 114 -8.21 8.34 -12.36
N ALA A 115 -7.82 7.09 -12.11
CA ALA A 115 -7.93 6.49 -10.79
C ALA A 115 -6.86 7.07 -9.86
N ILE A 116 -5.61 7.20 -10.32
CA ILE A 116 -4.51 7.81 -9.55
C ILE A 116 -4.88 9.24 -9.14
N ASP A 117 -5.37 10.05 -10.07
CA ASP A 117 -5.77 11.45 -9.79
C ASP A 117 -6.91 11.55 -8.76
N ARG A 118 -7.85 10.59 -8.75
CA ARG A 118 -8.92 10.54 -7.73
C ARG A 118 -8.42 10.12 -6.36
N LEU A 119 -7.51 9.15 -6.31
CA LEU A 119 -7.01 8.59 -5.05
C LEU A 119 -5.93 9.47 -4.41
N ALA A 120 -5.13 10.16 -5.22
CA ALA A 120 -4.02 10.97 -4.74
C ALA A 120 -4.38 11.96 -3.61
N PRO A 121 -5.45 12.78 -3.68
CA PRO A 121 -5.79 13.68 -2.58
C PRO A 121 -6.18 12.94 -1.29
N ILE A 122 -6.70 11.71 -1.39
CA ILE A 122 -7.08 10.89 -0.22
C ILE A 122 -5.81 10.41 0.52
N VAL A 123 -4.79 10.01 -0.22
CA VAL A 123 -3.59 9.36 0.36
C VAL A 123 -2.38 10.29 0.51
N ALA A 124 -2.44 11.52 -0.01
CA ALA A 124 -1.27 12.40 -0.11
C ALA A 124 -0.61 12.68 1.24
N GLU A 125 -1.40 13.00 2.27
CA GLU A 125 -0.88 13.26 3.61
C GLU A 125 -0.23 12.00 4.21
N THR A 126 -0.91 10.87 4.14
CA THR A 126 -0.40 9.59 4.64
C THR A 126 0.88 9.16 3.90
N LEU A 127 0.95 9.35 2.59
CA LEU A 127 2.17 9.08 1.81
C LEU A 127 3.34 9.94 2.29
N ALA A 128 3.11 11.23 2.51
CA ALA A 128 4.13 12.14 3.03
C ALA A 128 4.58 11.72 4.44
N ALA A 129 3.64 11.38 5.34
CA ALA A 129 3.93 10.91 6.70
C ALA A 129 4.72 9.60 6.72
N ALA A 130 4.40 8.67 5.81
CA ALA A 130 5.15 7.43 5.59
C ALA A 130 6.48 7.65 4.84
N GLY A 131 6.78 8.87 4.40
CA GLY A 131 8.01 9.24 3.70
C GLY A 131 8.09 8.73 2.26
N TYR A 132 6.95 8.56 1.59
CA TYR A 132 6.88 8.34 0.15
C TYR A 132 6.91 9.68 -0.61
N PRO A 133 7.43 9.71 -1.85
CA PRO A 133 7.36 10.91 -2.68
C PRO A 133 5.91 11.25 -3.01
N ALA A 134 5.65 12.54 -3.24
CA ALA A 134 4.37 12.99 -3.76
C ALA A 134 4.07 12.31 -5.11
N LEU A 135 2.80 11.95 -5.31
CA LEU A 135 2.35 11.41 -6.60
C LEU A 135 2.38 12.52 -7.65
N ASP A 136 2.94 12.22 -8.81
CA ASP A 136 2.85 13.08 -9.98
C ASP A 136 1.47 12.90 -10.62
N THR A 137 0.47 13.57 -10.04
CA THR A 137 -0.85 13.70 -10.66
C THR A 137 -0.79 14.81 -11.69
N GLY A 138 -1.29 14.54 -12.89
CA GLY A 138 -1.31 15.54 -13.97
C GLY A 138 -1.91 16.85 -13.47
N SER A 139 -1.37 17.98 -13.92
CA SER A 139 -1.68 19.30 -13.37
C SER A 139 -3.19 19.57 -13.29
N ALA A 140 -3.60 20.48 -12.41
CA ALA A 140 -5.00 20.90 -12.32
C ALA A 140 -5.59 21.31 -13.70
N GLU A 141 -4.76 21.84 -14.61
CA GLU A 141 -5.12 22.13 -15.99
C GLU A 141 -5.39 20.87 -16.83
N ASP A 142 -4.59 19.80 -16.66
CA ASP A 142 -4.78 18.54 -17.38
C ASP A 142 -6.03 17.81 -16.91
N ALA A 143 -6.35 17.88 -15.61
CA ALA A 143 -7.60 17.39 -15.07
C ALA A 143 -8.81 18.19 -15.59
N GLN A 144 -8.68 19.51 -15.71
CA GLN A 144 -9.69 20.39 -16.29
C GLN A 144 -9.94 20.08 -17.77
N ARG A 145 -8.89 19.98 -18.59
CA ARG A 145 -9.00 19.62 -20.02
C ARG A 145 -9.65 18.25 -20.22
N ARG A 146 -9.33 17.27 -19.36
CA ARG A 146 -9.95 15.93 -19.42
C ARG A 146 -11.44 15.96 -19.08
N ARG A 147 -11.86 16.78 -18.11
CA ARG A 147 -13.29 17.00 -17.79
C ARG A 147 -14.03 17.67 -18.95
N GLU A 148 -13.43 18.69 -19.57
CA GLU A 148 -13.99 19.38 -20.73
C GLU A 148 -14.14 18.46 -21.94
N LEU A 149 -13.12 17.65 -22.24
CA LEU A 149 -13.17 16.61 -23.28
C LEU A 149 -14.26 15.57 -23.02
N ALA A 150 -14.38 15.07 -21.79
CA ALA A 150 -15.43 14.11 -21.43
C ALA A 150 -16.84 14.71 -21.58
N GLN A 151 -17.03 15.98 -21.19
CA GLN A 151 -18.29 16.70 -21.38
C GLN A 151 -18.61 16.92 -22.87
N MET A 152 -17.60 17.23 -23.70
CA MET A 152 -17.78 17.34 -25.15
C MET A 152 -18.17 16.00 -25.78
N MET A 153 -17.55 14.89 -25.38
CA MET A 153 -17.88 13.56 -25.89
C MET A 153 -19.29 13.10 -25.45
N MET A 154 -19.73 13.45 -24.25
CA MET A 154 -21.11 13.20 -23.79
C MET A 154 -22.12 13.99 -24.62
N LYS A 155 -21.89 15.30 -24.83
CA LYS A 155 -22.76 16.14 -25.66
C LYS A 155 -22.81 15.70 -27.12
N ALA A 156 -21.68 15.25 -27.68
CA ALA A 156 -21.61 14.76 -29.05
C ALA A 156 -22.35 13.42 -29.27
N ARG A 157 -22.70 12.72 -28.18
CA ARG A 157 -23.43 11.44 -28.22
C ARG A 157 -24.95 11.60 -28.10
N GLU A 158 -25.41 12.82 -27.79
CA GLU A 158 -26.82 13.19 -27.66
C GLU A 158 -27.39 13.87 -28.93
N VAL A 159 -26.57 14.04 -29.97
CA VAL A 159 -26.92 14.59 -31.29
C VAL A 159 -26.85 13.49 -32.34
#